data_AF-A0A9N9NI22-F1
#
_entry.id   AF-A0A9N9NI22-F1
#
_cell.length_a   1.000
_cell.length_b   1.000
_cell.length_c   1.000
_cell.angle_alpha   90.00
_cell.angle_beta   90.00
_cell.angle_gamma   90.00
#
_symmetry.space_group_name_H-M   'P 1'
#
loop_
_entity.id
_entity.type
_entity.pdbx_description
1 polymer ?
#
loop_
_entity_poly.entity_id
_entity_poly.type
_entity_poly.pdbx_seq_one_letter_code
_entity_poly.pdbx_strand_id
1 'polypeptide(L)'
;NKNTRKYRRHSRKETIYEPPPLIPLILPTSVHPQAEWITFSEAVSIDVERANKKIPYYLLPVLGTLPSVHHVYAEWYFGLDGNPAITTLIKKYGKDWINDNKARLCRRRFLINEIEMREIQHSTAEALVLLDGLRGDDGLNRLVDVKLLGRPR
;
A
#
# COMPACT_ATOMS: atom_id res chain seq x y z
N ASN A 1 8.37 -54.93 -30.49
CA ASN A 1 8.45 -54.85 -29.01
C ASN A 1 8.89 -53.45 -28.60
N LYS A 2 8.31 -52.91 -27.54
CA LYS A 2 8.04 -51.48 -27.32
C LYS A 2 9.28 -50.68 -26.86
N ASN A 3 9.54 -49.56 -27.55
CA ASN A 3 10.40 -48.45 -27.13
C ASN A 3 9.84 -47.79 -25.85
N THR A 4 10.62 -47.73 -24.77
CA THR A 4 10.25 -47.01 -23.55
C THR A 4 11.14 -45.77 -23.35
N ARG A 5 10.65 -44.64 -23.85
CA ARG A 5 11.20 -43.31 -23.52
C ARG A 5 10.90 -43.01 -22.06
N LYS A 6 11.94 -42.94 -21.22
CA LYS A 6 11.84 -42.45 -19.84
C LYS A 6 11.58 -40.94 -19.84
N TYR A 7 10.33 -40.55 -19.60
CA TYR A 7 9.99 -39.16 -19.28
C TYR A 7 10.41 -38.86 -17.84
N ARG A 8 11.48 -38.08 -17.70
CA ARG A 8 11.91 -37.49 -16.44
C ARG A 8 10.92 -36.37 -16.11
N ARG A 9 9.88 -36.68 -15.31
CA ARG A 9 8.98 -35.66 -14.76
C ARG A 9 9.79 -34.82 -13.77
N HIS A 10 10.17 -33.62 -14.18
CA HIS A 10 10.52 -32.57 -13.23
C HIS A 10 9.24 -32.27 -12.43
N SER A 11 9.19 -32.75 -11.18
CA SER A 11 8.25 -32.24 -10.19
C SER A 11 8.55 -30.76 -10.05
N ARG A 12 7.68 -29.93 -10.62
CA ARG A 12 7.60 -28.51 -10.31
C ARG A 12 7.31 -28.47 -8.82
N LYS A 13 8.30 -28.12 -8.00
CA LYS A 13 8.03 -27.75 -6.61
C LYS A 13 7.04 -26.62 -6.69
N GLU A 14 5.77 -26.93 -6.41
CA GLU A 14 4.78 -25.91 -6.11
C GLU A 14 5.37 -25.12 -4.96
N THR A 15 5.83 -23.92 -5.28
CA THR A 15 6.23 -22.95 -4.28
C THR A 15 4.91 -22.64 -3.61
N ILE A 16 4.65 -23.29 -2.46
CA ILE A 16 3.58 -22.88 -1.57
C ILE A 16 3.90 -21.41 -1.31
N TYR A 17 3.13 -20.53 -1.93
CA TYR A 17 3.13 -19.13 -1.58
C TYR A 17 2.54 -19.09 -0.19
N GLU A 18 3.38 -19.30 0.82
CA GLU A 18 3.01 -18.95 2.17
C GLU A 18 2.77 -17.45 2.13
N PRO A 19 1.53 -16.99 2.35
CA PRO A 19 1.29 -15.57 2.47
C PRO A 19 2.24 -15.08 3.58
N PRO A 20 2.95 -13.96 3.36
CA PRO A 20 3.85 -13.43 4.37
C PRO A 20 3.10 -13.33 5.70
N PRO A 21 3.79 -13.60 6.83
CA PRO A 21 3.15 -13.67 8.14
C PRO A 21 2.22 -12.46 8.33
N LEU A 22 0.97 -12.74 8.69
CA LEU A 22 -0.07 -11.74 8.95
C LEU A 22 0.37 -10.90 10.15
N ILE A 23 1.17 -9.88 9.87
CA ILE A 23 1.34 -8.77 10.80
C ILE A 23 0.01 -8.03 10.77
N PRO A 24 -0.62 -7.73 11.92
CA PRO A 24 -1.80 -6.89 11.91
C PRO A 24 -1.34 -5.55 11.33
N LEU A 25 -1.65 -5.33 10.07
CA LEU A 25 -1.34 -4.11 9.37
C LEU A 25 -2.38 -3.13 9.86
N ILE A 26 -2.01 -2.46 10.95
CA ILE A 26 -2.97 -1.74 11.74
C ILE A 26 -3.28 -0.43 11.02
N LEU A 27 -4.43 -0.35 10.37
CA LEU A 27 -4.80 0.79 9.53
C LEU A 27 -5.61 1.82 10.33
N PRO A 28 -5.04 2.98 10.67
CA PRO A 28 -5.82 4.07 11.26
C PRO A 28 -6.79 4.67 10.25
N THR A 29 -7.94 5.19 10.71
CA THR A 29 -8.83 6.05 9.91
C THR A 29 -8.37 7.51 10.04
N SER A 30 -8.66 8.40 9.08
CA SER A 30 -8.32 9.83 9.24
C SER A 30 -9.20 10.52 10.28
N VAL A 31 -10.39 9.97 10.56
CA VAL A 31 -11.32 10.49 11.58
C VAL A 31 -10.89 10.07 12.99
N HIS A 32 -10.22 8.92 13.10
CA HIS A 32 -9.71 8.42 14.37
C HIS A 32 -8.24 7.97 14.29
N PRO A 33 -7.30 8.92 14.15
CA PRO A 33 -5.87 8.61 14.10
C PRO A 33 -5.30 8.05 15.43
N GLN A 34 -6.11 8.06 16.50
CA GLN A 34 -5.75 7.63 17.86
C GLN A 34 -6.69 6.53 18.42
N ALA A 35 -7.69 6.03 17.66
CA ALA A 35 -8.64 5.01 18.15
C ALA A 35 -8.20 3.56 17.81
N GLU A 36 -9.07 2.58 18.07
CA GLU A 36 -8.89 1.15 17.76
C GLU A 36 -8.62 0.89 16.27
N TRP A 37 -7.35 1.02 15.89
CA TRP A 37 -6.54 0.01 15.23
C TRP A 37 -7.29 -1.26 14.74
N ILE A 38 -7.60 -1.34 13.43
CA ILE A 38 -8.15 -2.56 12.80
C ILE A 38 -7.05 -3.50 12.27
N THR A 39 -7.32 -4.80 12.24
CA THR A 39 -6.42 -5.85 11.71
C THR A 39 -6.34 -5.85 10.18
N PHE A 40 -5.30 -6.49 9.62
CA PHE A 40 -5.17 -6.69 8.17
C PHE A 40 -6.35 -7.46 7.57
N SER A 41 -6.84 -8.49 8.25
CA SER A 41 -8.01 -9.25 7.82
C SER A 41 -9.25 -8.36 7.69
N GLU A 42 -9.47 -7.47 8.66
CA GLU A 42 -10.57 -6.51 8.61
C GLU A 42 -10.38 -5.51 7.47
N ALA A 43 -9.15 -5.03 7.24
CA ALA A 43 -8.85 -4.15 6.12
C ALA A 43 -9.16 -4.80 4.76
N VAL A 44 -8.81 -6.09 4.59
CA VAL A 44 -9.12 -6.85 3.37
C VAL A 44 -10.63 -7.03 3.21
N SER A 45 -11.35 -7.41 4.28
CA SER A 45 -12.82 -7.54 4.23
C SER A 45 -13.49 -6.23 3.83
N ILE A 46 -13.03 -5.11 4.38
CA ILE A 46 -13.53 -3.77 4.05
C ILE A 46 -13.27 -3.42 2.57
N ASP A 47 -12.09 -3.71 2.03
CA ASP A 47 -11.78 -3.46 0.61
C ASP A 47 -12.70 -4.30 -0.31
N VAL A 48 -12.89 -5.58 0.01
CA VAL A 48 -13.80 -6.47 -0.74
C VAL A 48 -15.24 -5.95 -0.69
N GLU A 49 -15.73 -5.53 0.47
CA GLU A 49 -17.07 -4.93 0.59
C GLU A 49 -17.20 -3.63 -0.22
N ARG A 50 -16.15 -2.80 -0.25
CA ARG A 50 -16.11 -1.54 -1.01
C ARG A 50 -16.06 -1.79 -2.52
N ALA A 51 -15.33 -2.80 -2.98
CA ALA A 51 -15.23 -3.15 -4.39
C ALA A 51 -16.60 -3.52 -4.99
N ASN A 52 -17.49 -4.10 -4.18
CA ASN A 52 -18.85 -4.46 -4.57
C ASN A 52 -19.83 -3.27 -4.56
N LYS A 53 -19.45 -2.11 -4.01
CA LYS A 53 -20.26 -0.88 -4.06
C LYS A 53 -19.98 -0.10 -5.33
N LYS A 54 -20.92 0.76 -5.74
CA LYS A 54 -20.69 1.73 -6.82
C LYS A 54 -19.60 2.70 -6.38
N ILE A 55 -18.35 2.38 -6.72
CA ILE A 55 -17.19 3.22 -6.42
C ILE A 55 -17.43 4.62 -7.03
N PRO A 56 -17.34 5.72 -6.25
CA PRO A 56 -17.44 7.08 -6.76
C PRO A 56 -16.13 7.55 -7.39
N TYR A 57 -16.21 8.54 -8.29
CA TYR A 57 -15.03 9.24 -8.80
C TYR A 57 -14.52 10.19 -7.71
N TYR A 58 -13.28 9.99 -7.25
CA TYR A 58 -12.78 10.62 -6.03
C TYR A 58 -11.53 11.47 -6.28
N LEU A 59 -11.51 12.72 -5.81
CA LEU A 59 -10.29 13.53 -5.81
C LEU A 59 -9.53 13.28 -4.50
N LEU A 60 -8.26 12.90 -4.62
CA LEU A 60 -7.45 12.57 -3.44
C LEU A 60 -7.21 13.81 -2.57
N PRO A 61 -7.12 13.65 -1.25
CA PRO A 61 -6.72 14.74 -0.38
C PRO A 61 -5.23 15.08 -0.59
N VAL A 62 -4.81 16.27 -0.14
CA VAL A 62 -3.39 16.65 -0.14
C VAL A 62 -2.63 15.76 0.84
N LEU A 63 -1.42 15.33 0.52
CA LEU A 63 -0.67 14.37 1.34
C LEU A 63 -0.51 14.83 2.80
N GLY A 64 -0.21 16.11 3.03
CA GLY A 64 -0.01 16.65 4.38
C GLY A 64 -1.24 16.62 5.28
N THR A 65 -2.43 16.30 4.76
CA THR A 65 -3.62 16.10 5.61
C THR A 65 -3.69 14.70 6.19
N LEU A 66 -2.87 13.77 5.71
CA LEU A 66 -2.76 12.44 6.29
C LEU A 66 -1.78 12.46 7.47
N PRO A 67 -2.13 11.90 8.63
CA PRO A 67 -1.35 12.07 9.84
C PRO A 67 -0.18 11.07 9.95
N SER A 68 -0.21 9.95 9.23
CA SER A 68 0.85 8.93 9.29
C SER A 68 1.12 8.28 7.93
N VAL A 69 2.33 7.74 7.78
CA VAL A 69 2.72 6.87 6.65
C VAL A 69 1.80 5.66 6.57
N HIS A 70 1.29 5.18 7.71
CA HIS A 70 0.30 4.09 7.76
C HIS A 70 -0.97 4.44 6.97
N HIS A 71 -1.46 5.68 7.07
CA HIS A 71 -2.64 6.12 6.31
C HIS A 71 -2.37 6.15 4.80
N VAL A 72 -1.16 6.50 4.37
CA VAL A 72 -0.79 6.48 2.95
C VAL A 72 -0.80 5.05 2.42
N TYR A 73 -0.23 4.11 3.17
CA TYR A 73 -0.26 2.69 2.83
C TYR A 73 -1.70 2.15 2.81
N ALA A 74 -2.50 2.51 3.81
CA ALA A 74 -3.93 2.19 3.91
C ALA A 74 -4.68 2.64 2.65
N GLU A 75 -4.61 3.93 2.34
CA GLU A 75 -5.29 4.58 1.23
C GLU A 75 -4.87 3.96 -0.11
N TRP A 76 -3.62 3.52 -0.22
CA TRP A 76 -3.10 2.95 -1.46
C TRP A 76 -3.65 1.54 -1.76
N TYR A 77 -3.63 0.66 -0.76
CA TYR A 77 -3.93 -0.77 -0.94
C TYR A 77 -5.33 -1.20 -0.48
N PHE A 78 -5.93 -0.54 0.51
CA PHE A 78 -7.19 -0.96 1.14
C PHE A 78 -8.28 0.13 1.15
N GLY A 79 -7.88 1.36 0.86
CA GLY A 79 -8.75 2.53 0.95
C GLY A 79 -8.91 3.03 2.38
N LEU A 80 -9.37 4.27 2.51
CA LEU A 80 -9.34 5.01 3.78
C LEU A 80 -10.61 5.88 3.92
N ASP A 81 -11.20 5.90 5.11
CA ASP A 81 -12.42 6.68 5.44
C ASP A 81 -13.60 6.48 4.50
N GLY A 82 -13.88 5.22 4.17
CA GLY A 82 -14.97 4.88 3.25
C GLY A 82 -14.61 5.05 1.77
N ASN A 83 -13.43 5.58 1.45
CA ASN A 83 -12.93 5.64 0.08
C ASN A 83 -12.32 4.29 -0.35
N PRO A 84 -12.44 3.91 -1.63
CA PRO A 84 -11.74 2.73 -2.16
C PRO A 84 -10.22 2.94 -2.22
N ALA A 85 -9.48 1.83 -2.31
CA ALA A 85 -8.05 1.85 -2.55
C ALA A 85 -7.69 2.63 -3.83
N ILE A 86 -6.57 3.37 -3.80
CA ILE A 86 -6.06 4.07 -4.99
C ILE A 86 -5.80 3.10 -6.14
N THR A 87 -5.26 1.92 -5.84
CA THR A 87 -5.04 0.88 -6.87
C THR A 87 -6.35 0.45 -7.55
N THR A 88 -7.46 0.40 -6.80
CA THR A 88 -8.80 0.13 -7.33
C THR A 88 -9.32 1.30 -8.17
N LEU A 89 -9.14 2.55 -7.72
CA LEU A 89 -9.54 3.75 -8.47
C LEU A 89 -8.79 3.87 -9.81
N ILE A 90 -7.48 3.59 -9.81
CA ILE A 90 -6.65 3.53 -11.03
C ILE A 90 -7.18 2.49 -12.01
N LYS A 91 -7.49 1.28 -11.54
CA LYS A 91 -8.04 0.21 -12.39
C LYS A 91 -9.40 0.58 -12.97
N LYS A 92 -10.25 1.25 -12.18
CA LYS A 92 -11.62 1.58 -12.58
C LYS A 92 -11.72 2.75 -13.56
N TYR A 93 -11.00 3.84 -13.29
CA TYR A 93 -11.15 5.10 -14.04
C TYR A 93 -9.98 5.42 -14.96
N GLY A 94 -8.86 4.71 -14.83
CA GLY A 94 -7.74 4.82 -15.76
C GLY A 94 -7.14 6.22 -15.84
N LYS A 95 -6.80 6.64 -17.06
CA LYS A 95 -5.91 7.77 -17.33
C LYS A 95 -6.49 9.13 -16.91
N ASP A 96 -7.79 9.33 -17.07
CA ASP A 96 -8.43 10.62 -16.77
C ASP A 96 -8.36 10.92 -15.27
N TRP A 97 -8.70 9.93 -14.44
CA TRP A 97 -8.58 10.04 -12.99
C TRP A 97 -7.13 10.22 -12.52
N ILE A 98 -6.18 9.55 -13.17
CA ILE A 98 -4.75 9.73 -12.89
C ILE A 98 -4.30 11.16 -13.20
N ASN A 99 -4.76 11.73 -14.32
CA ASN A 99 -4.39 13.08 -14.72
C ASN A 99 -4.93 14.12 -13.72
N ASP A 100 -6.20 13.98 -13.32
CA ASP A 100 -6.84 14.85 -12.33
C ASP A 100 -6.15 14.79 -10.96
N ASN A 101 -5.60 13.62 -10.61
CA ASN A 101 -4.92 13.37 -9.34
C ASN A 101 -3.38 13.39 -9.43
N LYS A 102 -2.80 13.81 -10.56
CA LYS A 102 -1.38 13.61 -10.88
C LYS A 102 -0.42 14.07 -9.78
N ALA A 103 -0.58 15.30 -9.30
CA ALA A 103 0.28 15.86 -8.26
C ALA A 103 0.17 15.09 -6.93
N ARG A 104 -1.05 14.65 -6.58
CA ARG A 104 -1.34 13.90 -5.34
C ARG A 104 -0.83 12.47 -5.40
N LEU A 105 -0.96 11.82 -6.56
CA LEU A 105 -0.45 10.48 -6.80
C LEU A 105 1.07 10.44 -6.82
N CYS A 106 1.73 11.45 -7.38
CA CYS A 106 3.19 11.51 -7.45
C CYS A 106 3.83 11.43 -6.05
N ARG A 107 3.33 12.23 -5.11
CA ARG A 107 3.85 12.26 -3.72
C ARG A 107 3.57 10.96 -2.97
N ARG A 108 2.38 10.38 -3.14
CA ARG A 108 2.03 9.08 -2.54
C ARG A 108 2.88 7.94 -3.10
N ARG A 109 3.09 7.92 -4.42
CA ARG A 109 3.93 6.91 -5.07
C ARG A 109 5.38 7.00 -4.59
N PHE A 110 5.89 8.20 -4.32
CA PHE A 110 7.20 8.33 -3.68
C PHE A 110 7.27 7.60 -2.34
N LEU A 111 6.30 7.83 -1.44
CA LEU A 111 6.25 7.14 -0.16
C LEU A 111 6.05 5.63 -0.29
N ILE A 112 5.17 5.19 -1.19
CA ILE A 112 4.93 3.77 -1.44
C ILE A 112 6.20 3.08 -1.92
N ASN A 113 6.93 3.67 -2.87
CA ASN A 113 8.19 3.12 -3.34
C ASN A 113 9.23 3.02 -2.20
N GLU A 114 9.26 4.00 -1.29
CA GLU A 114 10.16 3.99 -0.13
C GLU A 114 9.78 2.93 0.91
N ILE A 115 8.48 2.66 1.08
CA ILE A 115 7.98 1.54 1.89
C ILE A 115 8.41 0.21 1.26
N GLU A 116 8.07 -0.02 -0.02
CA GLU A 116 8.41 -1.24 -0.78
C GLU A 116 9.92 -1.51 -0.78
N MET A 117 10.74 -0.46 -0.84
CA MET A 117 12.19 -0.54 -0.75
C MET A 117 12.67 -1.05 0.62
N ARG A 118 12.07 -0.56 1.71
CA ARG A 118 12.44 -0.96 3.07
C ARG A 118 11.93 -2.35 3.43
N GLU A 119 10.83 -2.77 2.81
CA GLU A 119 10.29 -4.13 2.92
C GLU A 119 11.26 -5.23 2.43
N ILE A 120 12.34 -4.87 1.72
CA ILE A 120 13.42 -5.80 1.35
C ILE A 120 14.19 -6.27 2.60
N GLN A 121 14.31 -5.43 3.63
CA GLN A 121 15.13 -5.66 4.83
C GLN A 121 14.32 -5.72 6.12
N HIS A 122 13.10 -5.20 6.09
CA HIS A 122 12.21 -5.08 7.23
C HIS A 122 10.85 -5.66 6.87
N SER A 123 10.06 -6.02 7.86
CA SER A 123 8.63 -6.23 7.64
C SER A 123 7.91 -4.92 7.28
N THR A 124 6.73 -5.02 6.68
CA THR A 124 5.91 -3.83 6.36
C THR A 124 5.65 -2.96 7.59
N ALA A 125 5.27 -3.54 8.72
CA ALA A 125 4.99 -2.76 9.92
C ALA A 125 6.24 -2.03 10.44
N GLU A 126 7.40 -2.69 10.44
CA GLU A 126 8.66 -2.05 10.80
C GLU A 126 9.00 -0.90 9.83
N ALA A 127 8.84 -1.11 8.52
CA ALA A 127 9.07 -0.07 7.52
C ALA A 127 8.17 1.16 7.73
N LEU A 128 6.89 0.93 8.03
CA LEU A 128 5.92 1.99 8.31
C LEU A 128 6.29 2.75 9.59
N VAL A 129 6.61 2.06 10.68
CA VAL A 129 7.03 2.69 11.95
C VAL A 129 8.32 3.51 11.77
N LEU A 130 9.31 2.97 11.07
CA LEU A 130 10.57 3.66 10.79
C LEU A 130 10.35 4.96 10.00
N LEU A 131 9.56 4.90 8.93
CA LEU A 131 9.27 6.08 8.12
C LEU A 131 8.43 7.12 8.87
N ASP A 132 7.49 6.67 9.70
CA ASP A 132 6.65 7.58 10.48
C ASP A 132 7.46 8.36 11.52
N GLY A 133 8.49 7.74 12.11
CA GLY A 133 9.44 8.42 12.99
C GLY A 133 10.29 9.49 12.31
N LEU A 134 10.46 9.44 10.97
CA LEU A 134 11.28 10.39 10.21
C LEU A 134 10.54 11.68 9.81
N ARG A 135 9.21 11.72 9.95
CA ARG A 135 8.37 12.81 9.40
C ARG A 135 8.61 14.16 10.08
N GLY A 136 8.95 14.17 11.38
CA GLY A 136 9.11 15.39 12.19
C GLY A 136 7.89 16.32 12.14
N ASP A 137 8.11 17.62 12.38
CA ASP A 137 7.03 18.61 12.55
C ASP A 137 6.30 18.97 11.24
N ASP A 138 6.98 18.91 10.09
CA ASP A 138 6.38 19.15 8.76
C ASP A 138 5.55 17.94 8.25
N GLY A 139 5.38 16.91 9.09
CA GLY A 139 4.60 15.72 8.79
C GLY A 139 5.08 14.98 7.54
N LEU A 140 4.14 14.38 6.81
CA LEU A 140 4.48 13.55 5.64
C LEU A 140 5.08 14.33 4.47
N ASN A 141 4.89 15.66 4.43
CA ASN A 141 5.50 16.47 3.39
C ASN A 141 7.03 16.44 3.48
N ARG A 142 7.60 16.42 4.69
CA ARG A 142 9.05 16.32 4.89
C ARG A 142 9.66 15.12 4.20
N LEU A 143 9.02 13.96 4.33
CA LEU A 143 9.51 12.69 3.78
C LEU A 143 9.62 12.75 2.25
N VAL A 144 8.74 13.51 1.60
CA VAL A 144 8.71 13.68 0.14
C VAL A 144 9.63 14.82 -0.31
N ASP A 145 9.56 15.98 0.36
CA ASP A 145 10.23 17.21 -0.07
C ASP A 145 11.72 17.21 0.24
N VAL A 146 12.15 16.55 1.31
CA VAL A 146 13.56 16.52 1.72
C VAL A 146 14.36 15.46 0.94
N LYS A 147 13.69 14.58 0.15
CA LYS A 147 14.23 13.27 -0.28
C LYS A 147 14.80 12.53 0.92
N LEU A 148 14.07 11.54 1.45
CA LEU A 148 14.55 10.59 2.46
C LEU A 148 16.06 10.34 2.29
N LEU A 149 16.84 10.97 3.18
CA LEU A 149 18.25 11.24 2.95
C LEU A 149 19.03 9.94 2.90
N GLY A 150 19.80 9.73 1.83
CA GLY A 150 20.76 8.62 1.76
C GLY A 150 21.33 8.25 0.40
N ARG A 151 20.82 8.74 -0.75
CA ARG A 151 21.43 8.41 -2.06
C ARG A 151 22.27 9.57 -2.61
N PRO A 152 23.59 9.39 -2.82
CA PRO A 152 24.34 10.25 -3.73
C PRO A 152 23.76 10.08 -5.14
N ARG A 153 23.79 11.17 -5.91
CA ARG A 153 23.45 11.16 -7.33
C ARG A 153 24.41 10.31 -8.13
#